data_AF-A0A2E6RB42-F1
#
_entry.id   AF-A0A2E6RB42-F1
#
_cell.length_a   1.000
_cell.length_b   1.000
_cell.length_c   1.000
_cell.angle_alpha   90.00
_cell.angle_beta   90.00
_cell.angle_gamma   90.00
#
_symmetry.space_group_name_H-M   'P 1'
#
loop_
_entity.id
_entity.type
_entity.pdbx_description
1 polymer ?
#
loop_
_entity_poly.entity_id
_entity_poly.type
_entity_poly.pdbx_seq_one_letter_code
_entity_poly.pdbx_strand_id
1 'polypeptide(L)'
;MNAGFDPITLRKIALQVLILLSVLFGAIAWSQRPEGALVWLTGMLTLPVAWALAAVTGALPGPDRPDARRHIYNSLVGAGALVAGALIVTSATTLEAIPEDWSTRFGMIASALVLIVIGNGLPKKIEPGCSRTRGLAIQRLLGWTFVVTGLVALVVWLSVPMAFARVVGLGVYGIAVVFTVIALVRIRSRDDTA
;
A
#
# COMPACT_ATOMS: atom_id res chain seq x y z
N MET A 1 36.14 12.47 4.19
CA MET A 1 35.28 11.55 4.97
C MET A 1 33.85 11.99 4.77
N ASN A 2 33.05 11.27 3.98
CA ASN A 2 31.65 11.63 3.79
C ASN A 2 30.87 11.12 5.01
N ALA A 3 30.34 12.04 5.82
CA ALA A 3 29.40 11.71 6.88
C ALA A 3 28.10 11.21 6.23
N GLY A 4 28.07 9.93 5.87
CA GLY A 4 26.88 9.28 5.35
C GLY A 4 25.81 9.27 6.43
N PHE A 5 24.64 9.84 6.13
CA PHE A 5 23.50 9.77 7.05
C PHE A 5 23.14 8.31 7.33
N ASP A 6 22.92 7.99 8.62
CA ASP A 6 22.38 6.70 9.01
C ASP A 6 21.05 6.45 8.26
N PRO A 7 20.90 5.31 7.56
CA PRO A 7 19.68 4.98 6.84
C PRO A 7 18.42 5.01 7.72
N ILE A 8 18.51 4.82 9.04
CA ILE A 8 17.36 4.98 9.96
C ILE A 8 16.98 6.45 10.11
N THR A 9 17.97 7.33 10.28
CA THR A 9 17.76 8.78 10.40
C THR A 9 17.08 9.35 9.15
N LEU A 10 17.51 8.93 7.96
CA LEU A 10 16.87 9.34 6.70
C LEU A 10 15.38 8.97 6.65
N ARG A 11 15.01 7.78 7.13
CA ARG A 11 13.61 7.32 7.15
C ARG A 11 12.75 8.10 8.15
N LYS A 12 13.31 8.49 9.29
CA LYS A 12 12.63 9.34 10.27
C LYS A 12 12.34 10.71 9.67
N ILE A 13 13.33 11.32 9.01
CA ILE A 13 13.17 12.60 8.31
C ILE A 13 12.09 12.47 7.24
N ALA A 14 12.14 11.41 6.42
CA ALA A 14 11.14 11.16 5.39
C ALA A 14 9.73 11.04 5.98
N LEU A 15 9.55 10.31 7.09
CA LEU A 15 8.25 10.18 7.75
C LEU A 15 7.74 11.51 8.30
N GLN A 16 8.61 12.34 8.91
CA GLN A 16 8.24 13.67 9.39
C GLN A 16 7.80 14.58 8.24
N VAL A 17 8.54 14.57 7.13
CA VAL A 17 8.16 15.31 5.91
C VAL A 17 6.80 14.85 5.39
N LEU A 18 6.55 13.54 5.33
CA LEU A 18 5.26 12.99 4.88
C LEU A 18 4.09 13.39 5.80
N ILE A 19 4.32 13.43 7.11
CA ILE A 19 3.33 13.92 8.08
C ILE A 19 3.03 15.40 7.82
N LEU A 20 4.07 16.24 7.68
CA LEU A 20 3.90 17.67 7.43
C LEU A 20 3.18 17.94 6.11
N LEU A 21 3.53 17.22 5.05
CA LEU A 21 2.84 17.31 3.76
C LEU A 21 1.38 16.89 3.90
N SER A 22 1.09 15.80 4.60
CA SER A 22 -0.29 15.33 4.80
C SER A 22 -1.13 16.38 5.54
N VAL A 23 -0.60 16.98 6.61
CA VAL A 23 -1.28 18.05 7.35
C VAL A 23 -1.48 19.29 6.47
N LEU A 24 -0.46 19.71 5.73
CA LEU A 24 -0.52 20.88 4.87
C LEU A 24 -1.59 20.73 3.77
N PHE A 25 -1.53 19.64 3.00
CA PHE A 25 -2.46 19.41 1.90
C PHE A 25 -3.88 19.10 2.40
N GLY A 26 -4.01 18.41 3.53
CA GLY A 26 -5.31 18.23 4.19
C GLY A 26 -5.93 19.55 4.65
N ALA A 27 -5.13 20.48 5.19
CA ALA A 27 -5.61 21.81 5.57
C ALA A 27 -6.02 22.66 4.36
N ILE A 28 -5.25 22.59 3.26
CA ILE A 28 -5.61 23.24 1.99
C ILE A 28 -6.93 22.70 1.47
N ALA A 29 -7.09 21.37 1.40
CA ALA A 29 -8.31 20.73 0.93
C ALA A 29 -9.52 21.07 1.82
N TRP A 30 -9.34 21.10 3.15
CA TRP A 30 -10.37 21.54 4.09
C TRP A 30 -10.82 22.96 3.78
N SER A 31 -9.87 23.90 3.65
CA SER A 31 -10.18 25.31 3.38
C SER A 31 -11.05 25.49 2.13
N GLN A 32 -10.85 24.66 1.11
CA GLN A 32 -11.62 24.71 -0.14
C GLN A 32 -12.98 23.99 -0.05
N ARG A 33 -13.06 22.85 0.65
CA ARG A 33 -14.25 22.00 0.74
C ARG A 33 -14.50 21.55 2.20
N PRO A 34 -15.06 22.43 3.06
CA PRO A 34 -15.24 22.13 4.48
C PRO A 34 -16.29 21.04 4.74
N GLU A 35 -17.22 20.78 3.81
CA GLU A 35 -18.17 19.67 3.90
C GLU A 35 -17.50 18.29 4.02
N GLY A 36 -16.25 18.18 3.53
CA GLY A 36 -15.41 16.98 3.64
C GLY A 36 -14.53 16.91 4.88
N ALA A 37 -14.70 17.79 5.88
CA ALA A 37 -13.78 17.94 7.03
C ALA A 37 -13.36 16.62 7.70
N LEU A 38 -14.30 15.68 7.87
CA LEU A 38 -13.99 14.37 8.47
C LEU A 38 -13.03 13.53 7.60
N VAL A 39 -13.18 13.58 6.28
CA VAL A 39 -12.30 12.87 5.34
C VAL A 39 -10.90 13.48 5.37
N TRP A 40 -10.80 14.81 5.41
CA TRP A 40 -9.51 15.50 5.53
C TRP A 40 -8.82 15.18 6.85
N LEU A 41 -9.59 15.24 7.95
CA LEU A 41 -9.08 14.98 9.29
C LEU A 41 -8.59 13.55 9.45
N THR A 42 -9.30 12.56 8.90
CA THR A 42 -8.82 11.18 8.90
C THR A 42 -7.51 11.05 8.11
N GLY A 43 -7.40 11.65 6.92
CA GLY A 43 -6.14 11.68 6.17
C GLY A 43 -4.98 12.32 6.93
N MET A 44 -5.19 13.50 7.52
CA MET A 44 -4.17 14.24 8.27
C MET A 44 -3.69 13.50 9.52
N LEU A 45 -4.61 12.86 10.25
CA LEU A 45 -4.29 12.22 11.53
C LEU A 45 -3.82 10.77 11.39
N THR A 46 -4.05 10.10 10.26
CA THR A 46 -3.69 8.68 10.08
C THR A 46 -2.21 8.42 10.39
N LEU A 47 -1.28 9.21 9.84
CA LEU A 47 0.15 8.99 10.05
C LEU A 47 0.65 9.41 11.43
N PRO A 48 0.31 10.60 11.96
CA PRO A 48 0.66 10.96 13.34
C PRO A 48 0.18 9.93 14.35
N VAL A 49 -1.08 9.47 14.22
CA VAL A 49 -1.67 8.49 15.13
C VAL A 49 -0.98 7.13 14.98
N ALA A 50 -0.75 6.64 13.76
CA ALA A 50 -0.04 5.38 13.55
C ALA A 50 1.37 5.41 14.14
N TRP A 51 2.10 6.52 13.97
CA TRP A 51 3.42 6.70 14.55
C TRP A 51 3.39 6.78 16.09
N ALA A 52 2.47 7.56 16.65
CA ALA A 52 2.30 7.68 18.09
C ALA A 52 1.94 6.33 18.74
N LEU A 53 1.02 5.58 18.12
CA LEU A 53 0.67 4.23 18.58
C LEU A 53 1.88 3.30 18.54
N ALA A 54 2.66 3.30 17.45
CA ALA A 54 3.86 2.48 17.36
C ALA A 54 4.91 2.84 18.44
N ALA A 55 5.03 4.12 18.78
CA ALA A 55 5.92 4.59 19.83
C ALA A 55 5.43 4.24 21.25
N VAL A 56 4.13 4.43 21.53
CA VAL A 56 3.54 4.23 22.87
C VAL A 56 3.39 2.74 23.20
N THR A 57 2.99 1.91 22.23
CA THR A 57 2.77 0.46 22.45
C THR A 57 4.07 -0.34 22.57
N GLY A 58 5.24 0.28 22.34
CA GLY A 58 6.51 -0.44 22.26
C GLY A 58 6.61 -1.35 21.02
N ALA A 59 5.75 -1.16 20.02
CA ALA A 59 5.81 -1.92 18.77
C ALA A 59 7.09 -1.64 17.96
N LEU A 60 7.82 -0.55 18.26
CA LEU A 60 9.13 -0.26 17.70
C LEU A 60 10.21 -1.16 18.34
N PRO A 61 10.89 -2.02 17.55
CA PRO A 61 11.98 -2.85 18.03
C PRO A 61 13.11 -2.00 18.62
N GLY A 62 13.75 -2.55 19.64
CA GLY A 62 14.91 -1.95 20.29
C GLY A 62 16.09 -1.73 19.32
N PRO A 63 17.10 -0.94 19.74
CA PRO A 63 18.29 -0.68 18.93
C PRO A 63 19.09 -1.95 18.56
N ASP A 64 18.89 -3.04 19.32
CA ASP A 64 19.48 -4.36 19.13
C ASP A 64 18.95 -5.10 17.88
N ARG A 65 17.81 -4.68 17.31
CA ARG A 65 17.18 -5.31 16.14
C ARG A 65 17.01 -4.31 14.98
N PRO A 66 18.11 -3.87 14.35
CA PRO A 66 18.07 -2.83 13.32
C PRO A 66 17.22 -3.21 12.09
N ASP A 67 17.19 -4.49 11.71
CA ASP A 67 16.44 -4.97 10.54
C ASP A 67 14.92 -4.91 10.74
N ALA A 68 14.44 -5.37 11.90
CA ALA A 68 13.02 -5.29 12.25
C ALA A 68 12.55 -3.84 12.32
N ARG A 69 13.38 -2.97 12.90
CA ARG A 69 13.11 -1.53 12.98
C ARG A 69 13.07 -0.89 11.59
N ARG A 70 14.00 -1.25 10.70
CA ARG A 70 14.02 -0.79 9.31
C ARG A 70 12.77 -1.23 8.56
N HIS A 71 12.30 -2.45 8.79
CA HIS A 71 11.07 -2.95 8.17
C HIS A 71 9.85 -2.11 8.55
N ILE A 72 9.68 -1.82 9.85
CA ILE A 72 8.56 -0.99 10.33
C ILE A 72 8.63 0.44 9.76
N TYR A 73 9.80 1.06 9.76
CA TYR A 73 9.95 2.38 9.15
C TYR A 73 9.65 2.38 7.65
N ASN A 74 10.08 1.35 6.90
CA ASN A 74 9.74 1.24 5.48
C ASN A 74 8.21 1.15 5.29
N SER A 75 7.52 0.37 6.13
CA SER A 75 6.06 0.26 6.08
C SER A 75 5.36 1.58 6.43
N LEU A 76 5.82 2.28 7.47
CA LEU A 76 5.29 3.60 7.84
C LEU A 76 5.54 4.66 6.76
N VAL A 77 6.73 4.69 6.16
CA VAL A 77 7.07 5.60 5.06
C VAL A 77 6.24 5.26 3.82
N GLY A 78 6.04 3.98 3.51
CA GLY A 78 5.19 3.54 2.39
C GLY A 78 3.74 3.96 2.58
N ALA A 79 3.15 3.69 3.76
CA ALA A 79 1.81 4.15 4.10
C ALA A 79 1.72 5.69 4.07
N GLY A 80 2.76 6.37 4.55
CA GLY A 80 2.83 7.82 4.54
C GLY A 80 2.87 8.43 3.16
N ALA A 81 3.63 7.83 2.24
CA ALA A 81 3.68 8.25 0.86
C ALA A 81 2.32 8.09 0.16
N LEU A 82 1.58 7.01 0.46
CA LEU A 82 0.24 6.78 -0.08
C LEU A 82 -0.76 7.83 0.42
N VAL A 83 -0.80 8.09 1.72
CA VAL A 83 -1.72 9.07 2.31
C VAL A 83 -1.38 10.48 1.84
N ALA A 84 -0.11 10.88 1.91
CA ALA A 84 0.33 12.19 1.45
C ALA A 84 0.05 12.38 -0.05
N GLY A 85 0.34 11.36 -0.87
CA GLY A 85 0.04 11.39 -2.31
C GLY A 85 -1.46 11.54 -2.59
N ALA A 86 -2.31 10.81 -1.86
CA ALA A 86 -3.76 10.92 -2.01
C ALA A 86 -4.26 12.32 -1.66
N LEU A 87 -3.76 12.92 -0.58
CA LEU A 87 -4.09 14.29 -0.19
C LEU A 87 -3.60 15.30 -1.24
N ILE A 88 -2.38 15.17 -1.74
CA ILE A 88 -1.84 16.04 -2.80
C ILE A 88 -2.73 16.00 -4.05
N VAL A 89 -3.06 14.80 -4.55
CA VAL A 89 -3.91 14.66 -5.74
C VAL A 89 -5.29 15.25 -5.46
N THR A 90 -5.84 15.01 -4.29
CA THR A 90 -7.18 15.52 -3.96
C THR A 90 -7.18 17.04 -3.85
N SER A 91 -6.19 17.65 -3.18
CA SER A 91 -6.02 19.10 -3.16
C SER A 91 -5.87 19.68 -4.57
N ALA A 92 -5.09 19.03 -5.43
CA ALA A 92 -4.92 19.46 -6.82
C ALA A 92 -6.24 19.38 -7.62
N THR A 93 -7.07 18.36 -7.39
CA THR A 93 -8.43 18.30 -7.99
C THR A 93 -9.35 19.38 -7.44
N THR A 94 -9.31 19.69 -6.14
CA THR A 94 -10.16 20.75 -5.55
C THR A 94 -9.78 22.14 -6.04
N LEU A 95 -8.53 22.33 -6.47
CA LEU A 95 -8.03 23.57 -7.06
C LEU A 95 -8.22 23.62 -8.58
N GLU A 96 -8.92 22.63 -9.17
CA GLU A 96 -9.11 22.48 -10.62
C GLU A 96 -7.80 22.41 -11.42
N ALA A 97 -6.67 22.15 -10.75
CA ALA A 97 -5.36 22.03 -11.39
C ALA A 97 -5.24 20.72 -12.19
N ILE A 98 -6.04 19.72 -11.83
CA ILE A 98 -6.17 18.44 -12.55
C ILE A 98 -7.65 18.01 -12.61
N PRO A 99 -8.06 17.26 -13.66
CA PRO A 99 -9.43 16.73 -13.78
C PRO A 99 -9.83 15.86 -12.59
N GLU A 100 -11.11 15.95 -12.17
CA GLU A 100 -11.62 15.22 -10.99
C GLU A 100 -11.42 13.70 -11.07
N ASP A 101 -11.45 13.13 -12.27
CA ASP A 101 -11.22 11.70 -12.54
C ASP A 101 -9.85 11.20 -12.04
N TRP A 102 -8.85 12.08 -11.92
CA TRP A 102 -7.51 11.72 -11.48
C TRP A 102 -7.45 11.29 -10.02
N SER A 103 -8.34 11.82 -9.16
CA SER A 103 -8.42 11.39 -7.75
C SER A 103 -8.65 9.87 -7.65
N THR A 104 -9.63 9.38 -8.43
CA THR A 104 -9.98 7.96 -8.46
C THR A 104 -8.88 7.15 -9.16
N ARG A 105 -8.34 7.64 -10.28
CA ARG A 105 -7.23 6.95 -10.97
C ARG A 105 -6.03 6.77 -10.06
N PHE A 106 -5.62 7.83 -9.36
CA PHE A 106 -4.50 7.78 -8.44
C PHE A 106 -4.73 6.73 -7.35
N GLY A 107 -5.90 6.74 -6.69
CA GLY A 107 -6.22 5.76 -5.65
C GLY A 107 -6.15 4.32 -6.16
N MET A 108 -6.64 4.06 -7.37
CA MET A 108 -6.62 2.72 -7.97
C MET A 108 -5.22 2.29 -8.45
N ILE A 109 -4.45 3.22 -9.02
CA ILE A 109 -3.03 3.00 -9.38
C ILE A 109 -2.22 2.69 -8.13
N ALA A 110 -2.39 3.49 -7.07
CA ALA A 110 -1.73 3.29 -5.79
C ALA A 110 -2.08 1.92 -5.19
N SER A 111 -3.36 1.53 -5.23
CA SER A 111 -3.81 0.21 -4.78
C SER A 111 -3.19 -0.93 -5.59
N ALA A 112 -3.10 -0.78 -6.92
CA ALA A 112 -2.45 -1.75 -7.79
C ALA A 112 -0.95 -1.90 -7.47
N LEU A 113 -0.25 -0.79 -7.22
CA LEU A 113 1.15 -0.79 -6.79
C LEU A 113 1.34 -1.47 -5.44
N VAL A 114 0.46 -1.22 -4.48
CA VAL A 114 0.48 -1.89 -3.16
C VAL A 114 0.39 -3.40 -3.32
N LEU A 115 -0.49 -3.91 -4.19
CA LEU A 115 -0.57 -5.35 -4.47
C LEU A 115 0.71 -5.90 -5.07
N ILE A 116 1.37 -5.17 -5.99
CA ILE A 116 2.65 -5.59 -6.56
C ILE A 116 3.72 -5.69 -5.46
N VAL A 117 3.78 -4.70 -4.57
CA VAL A 117 4.75 -4.67 -3.46
C VAL A 117 4.48 -5.82 -2.49
N ILE A 118 3.24 -6.00 -2.02
CA ILE A 118 2.87 -7.09 -1.11
C ILE A 118 3.15 -8.45 -1.76
N GLY A 119 2.73 -8.62 -3.01
CA GLY A 119 2.95 -9.86 -3.76
C GLY A 119 4.42 -10.21 -3.96
N ASN A 120 5.30 -9.21 -4.08
CA ASN A 120 6.75 -9.39 -4.13
C ASN A 120 7.39 -9.65 -2.76
N GLY A 121 6.77 -9.18 -1.67
CA GLY A 121 7.22 -9.46 -0.31
C GLY A 121 6.94 -10.89 0.16
N LEU A 122 5.98 -11.59 -0.45
CA LEU A 122 5.68 -12.98 -0.12
C LEU A 122 6.78 -13.94 -0.62
N PRO A 123 7.18 -14.96 0.16
CA PRO A 123 8.28 -15.85 -0.18
C PRO A 123 7.96 -16.67 -1.43
N LYS A 124 8.66 -16.39 -2.54
CA LYS A 124 8.48 -17.07 -3.83
C LYS A 124 9.40 -18.28 -4.02
N LYS A 125 10.48 -18.44 -3.24
CA LYS A 125 11.46 -19.53 -3.38
C LYS A 125 11.24 -20.59 -2.30
N ILE A 126 11.39 -21.87 -2.65
CA ILE A 126 11.49 -22.96 -1.66
C ILE A 126 12.97 -23.03 -1.29
N GLU A 127 13.28 -22.87 -0.01
CA GLU A 127 14.62 -23.13 0.48
C GLU A 127 14.87 -24.64 0.53
N PRO A 128 16.02 -25.13 0.01
CA PRO A 128 16.36 -26.55 0.06
C PRO A 128 16.48 -26.99 1.53
N GLY A 129 15.61 -27.92 1.94
CA GLY A 129 15.58 -28.46 3.31
C GLY A 129 14.27 -28.23 4.07
N CYS A 130 13.40 -27.32 3.63
CA CYS A 130 12.04 -27.22 4.15
C CYS A 130 11.12 -28.22 3.44
N SER A 131 10.39 -29.04 4.21
CA SER A 131 9.32 -29.86 3.65
C SER A 131 8.28 -28.95 2.98
N ARG A 132 7.65 -29.46 1.92
CA ARG A 132 6.65 -28.73 1.12
C ARG A 132 5.39 -28.49 1.96
N THR A 133 5.42 -27.52 2.86
CA THR A 133 4.29 -27.23 3.74
C THR A 133 3.19 -26.50 2.97
N ARG A 134 1.94 -26.81 3.30
CA ARG A 134 0.73 -26.19 2.72
C ARG A 134 0.80 -24.66 2.72
N GLY A 135 1.33 -24.07 3.80
CA GLY A 135 1.48 -22.62 3.95
C GLY A 135 2.34 -21.98 2.86
N LEU A 136 3.47 -22.61 2.49
CA LEU A 136 4.37 -22.09 1.46
C LEU A 136 3.72 -22.14 0.07
N ALA A 137 2.97 -23.20 -0.24
CA ALA A 137 2.26 -23.30 -1.52
C ALA A 137 1.21 -22.18 -1.67
N ILE A 138 0.45 -21.91 -0.59
CA ILE A 138 -0.55 -20.84 -0.55
C ILE A 138 0.10 -19.47 -0.68
N GLN A 139 1.17 -19.19 0.08
CA GLN A 139 1.87 -17.90 0.02
C GLN A 139 2.43 -17.61 -1.37
N ARG A 140 2.96 -18.63 -2.07
CA ARG A 140 3.46 -18.49 -3.44
C ARG A 140 2.36 -18.16 -4.43
N LEU A 141 1.24 -18.87 -4.34
CA LEU A 141 0.06 -18.63 -5.17
C LEU A 141 -0.47 -17.20 -4.97
N LEU A 142 -0.64 -16.78 -3.71
CA LEU A 142 -1.09 -15.43 -3.38
C LEU A 142 -0.11 -14.36 -3.87
N GLY A 143 1.19 -14.59 -3.67
CA GLY A 143 2.25 -13.68 -4.14
C GLY A 143 2.20 -13.45 -5.65
N TRP A 144 2.11 -14.52 -6.45
CA TRP A 144 1.97 -14.39 -7.90
C TRP A 144 0.65 -13.74 -8.31
N THR A 145 -0.47 -14.14 -7.68
CA THR A 145 -1.79 -13.58 -7.99
C THR A 145 -1.81 -12.08 -7.74
N PHE A 146 -1.27 -11.61 -6.62
CA PHE A 146 -1.22 -10.17 -6.30
C PHE A 146 -0.33 -9.40 -7.28
N VAL A 147 0.84 -9.92 -7.66
CA VAL A 147 1.72 -9.23 -8.63
C VAL A 147 1.05 -9.14 -10.00
N VAL A 148 0.50 -10.25 -10.52
CA VAL A 148 -0.13 -10.27 -11.85
C VAL A 148 -1.36 -9.36 -11.86
N THR A 149 -2.22 -9.47 -10.84
CA THR A 149 -3.42 -8.63 -10.71
C THR A 149 -3.04 -7.16 -10.63
N GLY A 150 -2.04 -6.81 -9.82
CA GLY A 150 -1.57 -5.44 -9.68
C GLY A 150 -1.00 -4.88 -10.99
N LEU A 151 -0.21 -5.65 -11.74
CA LEU A 151 0.32 -5.22 -13.04
C LEU A 151 -0.79 -5.00 -14.07
N VAL A 152 -1.75 -5.92 -14.17
CA VAL A 152 -2.89 -5.79 -15.08
C VAL A 152 -3.75 -4.58 -14.70
N ALA A 153 -4.09 -4.44 -13.42
CA ALA A 153 -4.86 -3.31 -12.93
C ALA A 153 -4.14 -1.98 -13.18
N LEU A 154 -2.82 -1.91 -12.98
CA LEU A 154 -2.02 -0.71 -13.24
C LEU A 154 -2.12 -0.29 -14.72
N VAL A 155 -1.96 -1.23 -15.65
CA VAL A 155 -2.09 -0.95 -17.08
C VAL A 155 -3.50 -0.48 -17.43
N VAL A 156 -4.53 -1.13 -16.89
CA VAL A 156 -5.94 -0.74 -17.09
C VAL A 156 -6.19 0.70 -16.62
N TRP A 157 -5.77 1.05 -15.41
CA TRP A 157 -6.01 2.38 -14.84
C TRP A 157 -5.18 3.50 -15.49
N LEU A 158 -4.07 3.16 -16.15
CA LEU A 158 -3.25 4.11 -16.91
C LEU A 158 -3.76 4.34 -18.35
N SER A 159 -4.28 3.30 -19.00
CA SER A 159 -4.57 3.33 -20.45
C SER A 159 -6.05 3.45 -20.80
N VAL A 160 -6.95 3.00 -19.93
CA VAL A 160 -8.38 2.89 -20.27
C VAL A 160 -9.11 4.20 -19.93
N PRO A 161 -10.05 4.67 -20.79
CA PRO A 161 -10.92 5.80 -20.48
C PRO A 161 -11.77 5.57 -19.23
N MET A 162 -12.11 6.63 -18.49
CA MET A 162 -12.66 6.51 -17.14
C MET A 162 -13.99 5.74 -17.09
N ALA A 163 -14.83 5.92 -18.12
CA ALA A 163 -16.11 5.21 -18.27
C ALA A 163 -15.95 3.68 -18.23
N PHE A 164 -14.88 3.14 -18.82
CA PHE A 164 -14.63 1.69 -18.87
C PHE A 164 -13.66 1.24 -17.78
N ALA A 165 -12.76 2.12 -17.31
CA ALA A 165 -11.73 1.79 -16.32
C ALA A 165 -12.34 1.26 -15.02
N ARG A 166 -13.47 1.82 -14.56
CA ARG A 166 -14.17 1.32 -13.36
C ARG A 166 -14.66 -0.12 -13.52
N VAL A 167 -15.36 -0.42 -14.62
CA VAL A 167 -15.92 -1.75 -14.87
C VAL A 167 -14.81 -2.79 -15.07
N VAL A 168 -13.86 -2.48 -15.95
CA VAL A 168 -12.74 -3.40 -16.26
C VAL A 168 -11.83 -3.56 -15.04
N GLY A 169 -11.47 -2.47 -14.38
CA GLY A 169 -10.60 -2.47 -13.20
C GLY A 169 -11.19 -3.27 -12.05
N LEU A 170 -12.46 -3.07 -11.71
CA LEU A 170 -13.15 -3.87 -10.68
C LEU A 170 -13.33 -5.32 -11.11
N GLY A 171 -13.57 -5.58 -12.39
CA GLY A 171 -13.62 -6.93 -12.96
C GLY A 171 -12.31 -7.70 -12.76
N VAL A 172 -11.15 -7.04 -12.99
CA VAL A 172 -9.83 -7.64 -12.75
C VAL A 172 -9.67 -8.08 -11.29
N TYR A 173 -10.07 -7.24 -10.33
CA TYR A 173 -10.04 -7.62 -8.90
C TYR A 173 -11.01 -8.76 -8.58
N GLY A 174 -12.23 -8.72 -9.12
CA GLY A 174 -13.23 -9.78 -8.93
C GLY A 174 -12.73 -11.14 -9.42
N ILE A 175 -12.15 -11.18 -10.63
CA ILE A 175 -11.55 -12.40 -11.20
C ILE A 175 -10.41 -12.90 -10.31
N ALA A 176 -9.54 -12.01 -9.84
CA ALA A 176 -8.43 -12.38 -8.96
C ALA A 176 -8.92 -13.00 -7.64
N VAL A 177 -9.98 -12.45 -7.05
CA VAL A 177 -10.60 -13.01 -5.82
C VAL A 177 -11.17 -14.39 -6.09
N VAL A 178 -11.97 -14.56 -7.15
CA VAL A 178 -12.57 -15.87 -7.51
C VAL A 178 -11.47 -16.91 -7.78
N PHE A 179 -10.45 -16.55 -8.55
CA PHE A 179 -9.30 -17.40 -8.83
C PHE A 179 -8.60 -17.83 -7.54
N THR A 180 -8.35 -16.89 -6.63
CA THR A 180 -7.71 -17.15 -5.34
C THR A 180 -8.53 -18.14 -4.51
N VAL A 181 -9.84 -17.93 -4.40
CA VAL A 181 -10.73 -18.83 -3.64
C VAL A 181 -10.73 -20.24 -4.23
N ILE A 182 -10.89 -20.38 -5.55
CA ILE A 182 -10.89 -21.69 -6.22
C ILE A 182 -9.56 -22.41 -5.99
N ALA A 183 -8.44 -21.68 -6.14
CA ALA A 183 -7.12 -22.26 -5.98
C ALA A 183 -6.84 -22.68 -4.53
N LEU A 184 -7.30 -21.91 -3.53
CA LEU A 184 -7.22 -22.28 -2.12
C LEU A 184 -8.04 -23.54 -1.81
N VAL A 185 -9.26 -23.64 -2.34
CA VAL A 185 -10.11 -24.83 -2.17
C VAL A 185 -9.45 -26.08 -2.79
N ARG A 186 -8.86 -25.94 -3.99
CA ARG A 186 -8.14 -27.05 -4.65
C ARG A 186 -6.88 -27.49 -3.90
N ILE A 187 -6.15 -26.57 -3.29
CA ILE A 187 -4.99 -26.91 -2.46
C ILE A 187 -5.47 -27.67 -1.22
N ARG A 188 -6.53 -27.20 -0.57
CA ARG A 188 -7.12 -27.88 0.60
C ARG A 188 -7.58 -29.31 0.27
N SER A 189 -8.27 -29.52 -0.85
CA SER A 189 -8.83 -30.83 -1.19
C SER A 189 -7.80 -31.89 -1.56
N ARG A 190 -6.60 -31.49 -2.00
CA ARG A 190 -5.51 -32.43 -2.33
C ARG A 190 -4.86 -33.03 -1.08
N ASP A 191 -4.82 -32.26 -0.01
CA ASP A 191 -4.21 -32.69 1.25
C ASP A 191 -5.10 -33.69 2.00
N ASP A 192 -6.43 -33.62 1.84
CA ASP A 192 -7.36 -34.58 2.47
C ASP A 192 -7.29 -35.99 1.85
N THR A 193 -6.61 -36.14 0.70
CA THR A 193 -6.49 -37.40 -0.04
C THR A 193 -5.10 -38.05 0.02
N ALA A 194 -4.13 -37.40 0.67
CA ALA A 194 -2.73 -37.83 0.77
C ALA A 194 -2.40 -38.29 2.19
#